data_AF-A0A8J7N929-F1
#
_entry.id   AF-A0A8J7N929-F1
#
_cell.length_a   1.000
_cell.length_b   1.000
_cell.length_c   1.000
_cell.angle_alpha   90.00
_cell.angle_beta   90.00
_cell.angle_gamma   90.00
#
_symmetry.space_group_name_H-M   'P 1'
#
loop_
_entity.id
_entity.type
_entity.pdbx_description
1 polymer ?
#
loop_
_entity_poly.entity_id
_entity_poly.type
_entity_poly.pdbx_seq_one_letter_code
_entity_poly.pdbx_strand_id
1 'polypeptide(L)'
;MNVPSLARAAASVAALAFALGAAAPAARSESLVQYSFHIPRFHLPMTRQVVNDQCGPGYRRVTDWGRAMCVQCRDNYYYMPFYAAPGSPRDARCVQCQAGYSYATYDATGRSLCVRCPPGYVFLVSQGRNLCVSRR
;
A
#
# COMPACT_ATOMS: atom_id res chain seq x y z
N MET A 1 -9.18 52.10 -10.52
CA MET A 1 -9.97 52.98 -9.63
C MET A 1 -11.41 52.97 -10.10
N ASN A 2 -12.33 52.71 -9.17
CA ASN A 2 -13.78 52.96 -9.16
C ASN A 2 -14.71 52.50 -10.30
N VAL A 3 -15.70 51.70 -9.90
CA VAL A 3 -16.96 51.37 -10.58
C VAL A 3 -17.95 52.54 -10.43
N PRO A 4 -18.97 52.64 -11.31
CA PRO A 4 -20.31 52.84 -10.77
C PRO A 4 -21.41 52.00 -11.48
N SER A 5 -22.07 51.18 -10.66
CA SER A 5 -23.50 51.23 -10.30
C SER A 5 -24.64 51.19 -11.34
N LEU A 6 -25.49 50.16 -11.14
CA LEU A 6 -26.97 50.14 -11.09
C LEU A 6 -27.78 49.93 -12.38
N ALA A 7 -28.40 48.75 -12.48
CA ALA A 7 -29.75 48.58 -13.02
C ALA A 7 -30.53 47.54 -12.20
N ARG A 8 -31.73 47.94 -11.77
CA ARG A 8 -32.76 47.21 -11.02
C ARG A 8 -33.41 46.10 -11.87
N ALA A 9 -33.90 45.03 -11.25
CA ALA A 9 -35.34 44.72 -11.17
C ALA A 9 -35.59 43.38 -10.44
N ALA A 10 -36.59 43.42 -9.56
CA ALA A 10 -37.13 42.27 -8.83
C ALA A 10 -38.20 41.56 -9.67
N ALA A 11 -38.38 40.25 -9.50
CA ALA A 11 -39.70 39.61 -9.46
C ALA A 11 -39.58 38.15 -9.01
N SER A 12 -40.29 37.85 -7.93
CA SER A 12 -40.49 36.55 -7.31
C SER A 12 -41.33 35.64 -8.21
N VAL A 13 -40.99 34.36 -8.30
CA VAL A 13 -41.97 33.31 -8.60
C VAL A 13 -41.70 32.13 -7.67
N ALA A 14 -42.60 31.93 -6.71
CA ALA A 14 -42.69 30.72 -5.93
C ALA A 14 -43.22 29.59 -6.85
N ALA A 15 -42.52 28.46 -6.87
CA ALA A 15 -43.07 27.20 -7.35
C ALA A 15 -42.62 26.09 -6.39
N LEU A 16 -43.54 25.70 -5.52
CA LEU A 16 -43.52 24.44 -4.78
C LEU A 16 -44.10 23.35 -5.70
N ALA A 17 -43.39 22.24 -5.90
CA ALA A 17 -43.97 20.89 -5.86
C ALA A 17 -42.93 19.76 -6.09
N PHE A 18 -42.78 18.95 -5.04
CA PHE A 18 -42.76 17.48 -5.00
C PHE A 18 -41.68 16.63 -5.71
N ALA A 19 -40.96 15.93 -4.80
CA ALA A 19 -40.64 14.50 -4.81
C ALA A 19 -39.68 13.96 -5.88
N LEU A 20 -38.51 13.53 -5.41
CA LEU A 20 -38.25 12.12 -5.09
C LEU A 20 -36.94 12.06 -4.31
N GLY A 21 -37.01 11.54 -3.09
CA GLY A 21 -35.83 11.16 -2.34
C GLY A 21 -35.12 10.02 -3.05
N ALA A 22 -34.26 10.34 -4.00
CA ALA A 22 -33.10 9.50 -4.26
C ALA A 22 -32.18 9.74 -3.08
N ALA A 23 -32.34 8.94 -2.02
CA ALA A 23 -31.21 8.67 -1.16
C ALA A 23 -30.12 8.17 -2.10
N ALA A 24 -29.16 9.05 -2.41
CA ALA A 24 -27.89 8.62 -2.97
C ALA A 24 -27.49 7.39 -2.15
N PRO A 25 -27.11 6.26 -2.77
CA PRO A 25 -26.65 5.12 -2.01
C PRO A 25 -25.62 5.68 -1.05
N ALA A 26 -25.94 5.63 0.25
CA ALA A 26 -25.07 6.11 1.28
C ALA A 26 -23.76 5.40 0.96
N ALA A 27 -22.77 6.17 0.48
CA ALA A 27 -21.46 5.66 0.21
C ALA A 27 -21.09 5.06 1.55
N ARG A 28 -21.18 3.72 1.65
CA ARG A 28 -20.84 3.00 2.87
C ARG A 28 -19.49 3.57 3.17
N SER A 29 -19.40 4.34 4.26
CA SER A 29 -18.13 4.87 4.71
C SER A 29 -17.31 3.60 4.87
N GLU A 30 -16.43 3.32 3.92
CA GLU A 30 -15.51 2.21 3.99
C GLU A 30 -14.78 2.51 5.27
N SER A 31 -15.22 1.82 6.33
CA SER A 31 -14.82 2.13 7.67
C SER A 31 -13.33 1.88 7.64
N LEU A 32 -12.54 2.96 7.65
CA LEU A 32 -11.10 2.85 7.67
C LEU A 32 -10.77 2.25 9.01
N VAL A 33 -10.72 0.92 9.03
CA VAL A 33 -10.27 0.22 10.19
C VAL A 33 -8.79 0.55 10.33
N GLN A 34 -8.47 1.18 11.47
CA GLN A 34 -7.12 1.58 11.78
C GLN A 34 -6.21 0.35 11.74
N TYR A 35 -5.11 0.46 11.01
CA TYR A 35 -4.08 -0.57 10.93
C TYR A 35 -2.89 -0.18 11.78
N SER A 36 -2.22 -1.17 12.36
CA SER A 36 -0.92 -0.96 12.98
C SER A 36 0.16 -1.24 11.95
N PHE A 37 1.24 -0.46 11.99
CA PHE A 37 2.38 -0.68 11.10
C PHE A 37 3.71 -0.39 11.80
N HIS A 38 4.77 -0.95 11.25
CA HIS A 38 6.13 -0.56 11.56
C HIS A 38 7.03 -0.70 10.33
N ILE A 39 8.19 -0.04 10.37
CA ILE A 39 9.21 -0.22 9.34
C ILE A 39 9.82 -1.62 9.53
N PRO A 40 9.87 -2.47 8.49
CA PRO A 40 10.54 -3.76 8.57
C PRO A 40 12.00 -3.60 8.99
N ARG A 41 12.52 -4.59 9.70
CA ARG A 41 13.97 -4.74 9.77
C ARG A 41 14.44 -5.31 8.43
N PHE A 42 15.52 -4.76 7.89
CA PHE A 42 16.05 -5.22 6.63
C PHE A 42 17.58 -5.17 6.58
N HIS A 43 18.15 -5.99 5.71
CA HIS A 43 19.56 -5.95 5.37
C HIS A 43 19.77 -6.45 3.92
N LEU A 44 20.98 -6.22 3.40
CA LEU A 44 21.38 -6.77 2.10
C LEU A 44 21.52 -8.30 2.18
N PRO A 45 21.04 -9.05 1.18
CA PRO A 45 21.30 -10.49 1.10
C PRO A 45 22.79 -10.75 0.92
N MET A 46 23.24 -11.90 1.43
CA MET A 46 24.53 -12.43 0.98
C MET A 46 24.33 -13.07 -0.39
N THR A 47 25.12 -12.68 -1.38
CA THR A 47 25.00 -13.17 -2.76
C THR A 47 26.22 -14.00 -3.16
N ARG A 48 25.99 -15.02 -3.98
CA ARG A 48 27.04 -15.80 -4.65
C ARG A 48 26.61 -16.15 -6.08
N GLN A 49 27.59 -16.44 -6.91
CA GLN A 49 27.35 -16.98 -8.25
C GLN A 49 26.75 -18.39 -8.15
N VAL A 50 25.91 -18.72 -9.13
CA VAL A 50 25.44 -20.09 -9.33
C VAL A 50 26.58 -20.88 -9.96
N VAL A 51 26.85 -22.10 -9.46
CA VAL A 51 27.88 -22.99 -9.99
C VAL A 51 27.21 -24.31 -10.35
N ASN A 52 27.33 -24.75 -11.60
CA ASN A 52 26.67 -25.97 -12.12
C ASN A 52 25.17 -26.03 -11.79
N ASP A 53 24.47 -24.91 -11.97
CA ASP A 53 23.05 -24.73 -11.63
C ASP A 53 22.68 -24.93 -10.15
N GLN A 54 23.67 -24.99 -9.27
CA GLN A 54 23.49 -25.23 -7.84
C GLN A 54 23.95 -24.05 -6.99
N CYS A 55 23.36 -23.98 -5.79
CA CYS A 55 23.75 -23.07 -4.73
C CYS A 55 24.35 -23.89 -3.58
N GLY A 56 25.40 -23.35 -2.96
CA GLY A 56 25.99 -23.97 -1.78
C GLY A 56 25.01 -24.03 -0.59
N PRO A 57 25.33 -24.81 0.45
CA PRO A 57 24.48 -24.98 1.63
C PRO A 57 24.07 -23.63 2.23
N GLY A 58 22.79 -23.50 2.59
CA GLY A 58 22.23 -22.28 3.18
C GLY A 58 21.90 -21.16 2.18
N TYR A 59 22.28 -21.29 0.91
CA TYR A 59 21.87 -20.37 -0.14
C TYR A 59 20.69 -20.95 -0.93
N ARG A 60 19.75 -20.07 -1.30
CA ARG A 60 18.63 -20.37 -2.18
C ARG A 60 18.88 -19.77 -3.56
N ARG A 61 18.62 -20.53 -4.62
CA ARG A 61 18.65 -20.01 -6.00
C ARG A 61 17.46 -19.07 -6.21
N VAL A 62 17.72 -17.86 -6.70
CA VAL A 62 16.70 -16.89 -7.12
C VAL A 62 17.04 -16.36 -8.50
N THR A 63 16.02 -15.89 -9.20
CA THR A 63 16.18 -15.17 -10.46
C THR A 63 15.84 -13.71 -10.20
N ASP A 64 16.81 -12.85 -10.42
CA ASP A 64 16.64 -11.40 -10.28
C ASP A 64 17.10 -10.74 -11.58
N TRP A 65 16.22 -9.94 -12.20
CA TRP A 65 16.46 -9.31 -13.51
C TRP A 65 16.98 -10.27 -14.60
N GLY A 66 16.44 -11.49 -14.65
CA GLY A 66 16.83 -12.52 -15.62
C GLY A 66 18.18 -13.20 -15.33
N ARG A 67 18.86 -12.85 -14.23
CA ARG A 67 20.09 -13.50 -13.79
C ARG A 67 19.81 -14.42 -12.61
N ALA A 68 20.25 -15.68 -12.74
CA ALA A 68 20.21 -16.61 -11.63
C ALA A 68 21.36 -16.29 -10.66
N MET A 69 21.05 -16.22 -9.37
CA MET A 69 22.03 -16.01 -8.30
C MET A 69 21.64 -16.80 -7.05
N CYS A 70 22.61 -17.03 -6.19
CA CYS A 70 22.40 -17.68 -4.91
C CYS A 70 22.30 -16.61 -3.82
N VAL A 71 21.19 -16.59 -3.07
CA VAL A 71 20.97 -15.63 -1.98
C VAL A 71 20.79 -16.34 -0.64
N GLN A 72 21.32 -15.71 0.40
CA GLN A 72 21.11 -16.13 1.78
C GLN A 72 20.73 -14.93 2.64
N CYS A 73 19.75 -15.14 3.52
CA CYS A 73 19.32 -14.21 4.54
C CYS A 73 19.73 -14.74 5.93
N ARG A 74 19.77 -13.86 6.92
CA ARG A 74 19.88 -14.27 8.33
C ARG A 74 18.62 -15.05 8.73
N ASP A 75 18.74 -15.84 9.79
CA ASP A 75 17.59 -16.59 10.31
C ASP A 75 16.40 -15.68 10.60
N ASN A 76 15.21 -16.15 10.25
CA ASN A 76 13.94 -15.41 10.38
C ASN A 76 13.83 -14.14 9.51
N TYR A 77 14.70 -13.97 8.51
CA TYR A 77 14.53 -12.99 7.44
C TYR A 77 14.17 -13.70 6.13
N TYR A 78 13.31 -13.07 5.35
CA TYR A 78 12.86 -13.58 4.06
C TYR A 78 13.38 -12.69 2.94
N TYR A 79 13.87 -13.29 1.86
CA TYR A 79 14.29 -12.55 0.68
C TYR A 79 13.06 -12.11 -0.12
N MET A 80 12.81 -10.80 -0.15
CA MET A 80 11.59 -10.21 -0.69
C MET A 80 11.93 -8.91 -1.43
N PRO A 81 11.09 -8.46 -2.37
CA PRO A 81 11.16 -7.09 -2.90
C PRO A 81 11.15 -6.07 -1.78
N PHE A 82 11.75 -4.90 -1.97
CA PHE A 82 11.78 -3.85 -0.97
C PHE A 82 11.84 -2.46 -1.62
N TYR A 83 10.99 -1.57 -1.12
CA TYR A 83 10.85 -0.20 -1.57
C TYR A 83 11.04 0.75 -0.38
N ALA A 84 12.04 1.63 -0.46
CA ALA A 84 12.34 2.55 0.63
C ALA A 84 11.48 3.83 0.59
N ALA A 85 11.12 4.29 -0.61
CA ALA A 85 10.45 5.56 -0.88
C ALA A 85 9.72 5.52 -2.25
N PRO A 86 8.74 6.41 -2.51
CA PRO A 86 8.09 6.47 -3.81
C PRO A 86 9.12 6.70 -4.93
N GLY A 87 9.02 5.92 -6.01
CA GLY A 87 9.97 5.97 -7.13
C GLY A 87 11.32 5.29 -6.87
N SER A 88 11.54 4.69 -5.70
CA SER A 88 12.75 3.87 -5.49
C SER A 88 12.75 2.66 -6.42
N PRO A 89 13.92 2.26 -6.97
CA PRO A 89 14.01 1.03 -7.73
C PRO A 89 13.58 -0.16 -6.86
N ARG A 90 12.91 -1.12 -7.48
CA ARG A 90 12.58 -2.39 -6.82
C ARG A 90 13.86 -3.18 -6.63
N ASP A 91 14.42 -3.10 -5.43
CA ASP A 91 15.47 -4.01 -5.00
C ASP A 91 14.86 -5.20 -4.26
N ALA A 92 15.66 -6.24 -4.05
CA ALA A 92 15.34 -7.27 -3.08
C ALA A 92 16.22 -7.13 -1.84
N ARG A 93 15.61 -7.36 -0.67
CA ARG A 93 16.26 -7.31 0.64
C ARG A 93 15.84 -8.54 1.45
N CYS A 94 16.65 -8.86 2.44
CA CYS A 94 16.24 -9.76 3.49
C CYS A 94 15.40 -8.95 4.47
N VAL A 95 14.13 -9.32 4.65
CA VAL A 95 13.13 -8.55 5.39
C VAL A 95 12.56 -9.39 6.53
N GLN A 96 12.35 -8.76 7.69
CA GLN A 96 11.68 -9.34 8.83
C GLN A 96 10.64 -8.39 9.43
N CYS A 97 9.47 -8.94 9.70
CA CYS A 97 8.39 -8.29 10.44
C CYS A 97 8.30 -8.80 11.88
N GLN A 98 7.74 -7.99 12.77
CA GLN A 98 7.38 -8.44 14.11
C GLN A 98 6.32 -9.55 14.05
N ALA A 99 6.27 -10.41 15.07
CA ALA A 99 5.28 -11.46 15.14
C ALA A 99 3.85 -10.89 15.06
N GLY A 100 3.00 -11.52 14.25
CA GLY A 100 1.62 -11.08 14.02
C GLY A 100 1.47 -9.94 12.99
N TYR A 101 2.57 -9.44 12.41
CA TYR A 101 2.53 -8.54 11.27
C TYR A 101 2.80 -9.31 9.98
N SER A 102 2.12 -8.90 8.91
CA SER A 102 2.38 -9.38 7.55
C SER A 102 3.19 -8.35 6.79
N TYR A 103 4.05 -8.81 5.90
CA TYR A 103 4.79 -7.92 5.02
C TYR A 103 3.88 -7.38 3.90
N ALA A 104 3.85 -6.06 3.74
CA ALA A 104 3.24 -5.36 2.62
C ALA A 104 4.32 -4.69 1.77
N THR A 105 4.35 -5.06 0.49
CA THR A 105 5.37 -4.59 -0.45
C THR A 105 5.30 -3.08 -0.69
N TYR A 106 4.09 -2.50 -0.70
CA TYR A 106 3.86 -1.07 -0.92
C TYR A 106 2.69 -0.53 -0.05
N ASP A 107 2.85 0.67 0.52
CA ASP A 107 1.77 1.52 1.03
C ASP A 107 1.36 2.61 0.02
N ALA A 108 0.43 3.46 0.44
CA ALA A 108 0.03 4.71 -0.19
C ALA A 108 1.19 5.65 -0.56
N THR A 109 2.33 5.57 0.14
CA THR A 109 3.53 6.35 -0.15
C THR A 109 4.53 5.58 -1.01
N GLY A 110 4.21 4.37 -1.47
CA GLY A 110 5.13 3.53 -2.27
C GLY A 110 6.28 2.91 -1.46
N ARG A 111 6.12 2.76 -0.14
CA ARG A 111 7.12 2.19 0.76
C ARG A 111 6.75 0.78 1.18
N SER A 112 7.73 -0.04 1.54
CA SER A 112 7.50 -1.35 2.14
C SER A 112 7.36 -1.28 3.66
N LEU A 113 6.39 -2.00 4.21
CA LEU A 113 6.03 -1.94 5.62
C LEU A 113 5.53 -3.29 6.13
N CYS A 114 5.65 -3.49 7.43
CA CYS A 114 4.99 -4.57 8.12
C CYS A 114 3.66 -4.05 8.65
N VAL A 115 2.56 -4.69 8.26
CA VAL A 115 1.20 -4.27 8.55
C VAL A 115 0.46 -5.32 9.34
N ARG A 116 -0.41 -4.87 10.24
CA ARG A 116 -1.37 -5.72 10.94
C ARG A 116 -2.74 -5.10 10.87
N CYS A 117 -3.63 -5.77 10.16
CA CYS A 117 -5.06 -5.51 10.20
C CYS A 117 -5.70 -6.31 11.34
N PRO A 118 -6.87 -5.87 11.85
CA PRO A 118 -7.66 -6.69 12.75
C PRO A 118 -8.06 -8.03 12.13
N PRO A 119 -8.39 -9.04 12.95
CA PRO A 119 -8.86 -10.33 12.48
C PRO A 119 -10.05 -10.18 11.50
N GLY A 120 -10.02 -10.92 10.39
CA GLY A 120 -11.05 -10.85 9.35
C GLY A 120 -10.87 -9.73 8.33
N TYR A 121 -9.77 -8.97 8.41
CA TYR A 121 -9.42 -7.91 7.45
C TYR A 121 -8.13 -8.21 6.70
N VAL A 122 -7.95 -7.58 5.53
CA VAL A 122 -6.74 -7.60 4.71
C VAL A 122 -6.29 -6.19 4.39
N PHE A 123 -4.97 -6.01 4.35
CA PHE A 123 -4.38 -4.75 3.97
C PHE A 123 -4.41 -4.58 2.45
N LEU A 124 -4.85 -3.42 1.99
CA LEU A 124 -4.75 -3.01 0.60
C LEU A 124 -4.50 -1.51 0.50
N VAL A 125 -3.98 -1.10 -0.65
CA VAL A 125 -3.82 0.31 -1.00
C VAL A 125 -4.81 0.64 -2.10
N SER A 126 -5.73 1.57 -1.82
CA SER A 126 -6.74 2.03 -2.78
C SER A 126 -6.76 3.55 -2.81
N GLN A 127 -6.73 4.15 -4.00
CA GLN A 127 -6.81 5.60 -4.21
C GLN A 127 -5.82 6.41 -3.35
N GLY A 128 -4.59 5.93 -3.21
CA GLY A 128 -3.56 6.59 -2.39
C GLY A 128 -3.82 6.49 -0.88
N ARG A 129 -4.59 5.50 -0.43
CA ARG A 129 -4.93 5.28 0.99
C ARG A 129 -4.63 3.85 1.39
N ASN A 130 -4.12 3.70 2.61
CA ASN A 130 -3.92 2.41 3.25
C ASN A 130 -5.21 1.99 3.96
N LEU A 131 -5.76 0.84 3.57
CA LEU A 131 -7.04 0.35 4.06
C LEU A 131 -6.90 -1.08 4.60
N CYS A 132 -7.59 -1.36 5.69
CA CYS A 132 -7.93 -2.72 6.06
C CYS A 132 -9.37 -2.98 5.65
N VAL A 133 -9.58 -3.88 4.68
CA VAL A 133 -10.92 -4.24 4.21
C VAL A 133 -11.29 -5.64 4.67
N SER A 134 -12.57 -5.87 4.94
CA SER A 134 -13.04 -7.17 5.43
C SER A 134 -12.99 -8.22 4.32
N ARG A 135 -12.61 -9.47 4.65
CA ARG A 135 -12.54 -10.60 3.72
C ARG A 135 -13.91 -11.19 3.32
N ARG A 136 -15.00 -10.43 3.48
CA ARG A 136 -16.37 -10.95 3.32
C ARG A 136 -16.67 -11.35 1.88
#